data_AF-V7FP82-F1
#
_entry.id   AF-V7FP82-F1
#
_cell.length_a   1.000
_cell.length_b   1.000
_cell.length_c   1.000
_cell.angle_alpha   90.00
_cell.angle_beta   90.00
_cell.angle_gamma   90.00
#
_symmetry.space_group_name_H-M   'P 1'
#
loop_
_entity.id
_entity.type
_entity.pdbx_description
1 polymer ?
#
loop_
_entity_poly.entity_id
_entity_poly.type
_entity_poly.pdbx_seq_one_letter_code
_entity_poly.pdbx_strand_id
1 'polypeptide(L)'
;MAKAPSTGDPQPHDQAPGKRTKRAKKTLADGFLEAIRADFRAHGAGVIAEVRAEKPDQYLKLVLSVLPKDLSVNINNLDALSDDEIRQRIRGLEAVLRPFLEKPDFAKGFAQPGGKEGISQPAGGAGPEAPH
;
A
#
# COMPACT_ATOMS: atom_id res chain seq x y z
N MET A 1 -11.61 87.55 45.67
CA MET A 1 -12.86 86.78 45.50
C MET A 1 -12.91 86.28 44.07
N ALA A 2 -13.13 84.96 43.91
CA ALA A 2 -13.40 84.18 42.68
C ALA A 2 -12.27 84.07 41.63
N LYS A 3 -12.09 82.97 40.87
CA LYS A 3 -12.23 81.50 40.97
C LYS A 3 -11.68 81.00 39.61
N ALA A 4 -10.75 80.05 39.59
CA ALA A 4 -10.22 79.36 38.38
C ALA A 4 -11.32 78.49 37.70
N PRO A 5 -11.16 77.76 36.55
CA PRO A 5 -9.91 77.17 36.01
C PRO A 5 -9.75 76.88 34.49
N SER A 6 -8.48 76.61 34.14
CA SER A 6 -7.95 75.48 33.34
C SER A 6 -8.54 75.09 31.97
N THR A 7 -7.75 75.47 30.96
CA THR A 7 -7.37 74.73 29.74
C THR A 7 -7.69 73.22 29.72
N GLY A 8 -8.38 72.82 28.65
CA GLY A 8 -8.09 71.61 27.87
C GLY A 8 -8.65 70.29 28.42
N ASP A 9 -9.72 69.82 27.81
CA ASP A 9 -10.20 68.44 27.93
C ASP A 9 -9.07 67.42 27.66
N PRO A 10 -8.90 66.38 28.48
CA PRO A 10 -7.97 65.30 28.17
C PRO A 10 -8.58 64.40 27.11
N GLN A 11 -8.01 64.43 25.90
CA GLN A 11 -8.31 63.48 24.84
C GLN A 11 -7.90 62.06 25.32
N PRO A 12 -8.80 61.06 25.32
CA PRO A 12 -8.39 59.69 25.60
C PRO A 12 -7.58 59.19 24.40
N HIS A 13 -6.28 59.02 24.61
CA HIS A 13 -5.43 58.25 23.71
C HIS A 13 -5.82 56.78 23.87
N ASP A 14 -6.80 56.39 23.08
CA ASP A 14 -7.22 55.00 22.89
C ASP A 14 -6.09 54.27 22.14
N GLN A 15 -5.03 53.90 22.89
CA GLN A 15 -4.01 53.00 22.40
C GLN A 15 -4.64 51.61 22.30
N ALA A 16 -5.26 51.34 21.16
CA ALA A 16 -5.69 50.01 20.79
C ALA A 16 -4.51 49.05 20.99
N PRO A 17 -4.66 47.97 21.77
CA PRO A 17 -3.58 47.03 21.99
C PRO A 17 -3.26 46.40 20.63
N GLY A 18 -2.11 46.76 20.08
CA GLY A 18 -1.60 46.19 18.84
C GLY A 18 -1.73 44.67 18.95
N LYS A 19 -2.50 44.07 18.03
CA LYS A 19 -2.61 42.63 17.91
C LYS A 19 -1.20 42.12 17.72
N ARG A 20 -0.57 41.65 18.80
CA ARG A 20 0.68 40.90 18.74
C ARG A 20 0.40 39.73 17.83
N THR A 21 0.84 39.83 16.58
CA THR A 21 0.84 38.71 15.65
C THR A 21 1.59 37.60 16.37
N LYS A 22 0.86 36.56 16.76
CA LYS A 22 1.38 35.42 17.51
C LYS A 22 2.46 34.82 16.62
N ARG A 23 3.71 35.22 16.83
CA ARG A 23 4.87 34.73 16.08
C ARG A 23 4.90 33.25 16.40
N ALA A 24 4.45 32.42 15.45
CA ALA A 24 4.55 30.98 15.57
C ALA A 24 6.02 30.69 15.85
N LYS A 25 6.34 30.26 17.06
CA LYS A 25 7.71 29.96 17.44
C LYS A 25 8.11 28.77 16.59
N LYS A 26 9.02 28.95 15.64
CA LYS A 26 9.67 27.83 14.94
C LYS A 26 10.14 26.86 16.01
N THR A 27 9.64 25.65 15.96
CA THR A 27 9.99 24.60 16.92
C THR A 27 11.34 24.02 16.53
N LEU A 28 12.01 23.36 17.48
CA LEU A 28 13.20 22.55 17.16
C LEU A 28 12.89 21.51 16.08
N ALA A 29 11.69 20.93 16.11
CA ALA A 29 11.22 19.97 15.12
C ALA A 29 11.15 20.59 13.70
N ASP A 30 10.71 21.84 13.57
CA ASP A 30 10.68 22.53 12.27
C ASP A 30 12.09 22.74 11.72
N GLY A 31 13.03 23.15 12.58
CA GLY A 31 14.44 23.33 12.17
C GLY A 31 15.11 22.01 11.78
N PHE A 32 14.81 20.92 12.50
CA PHE A 32 15.28 19.59 12.16
C PHE A 32 14.75 19.11 10.81
N LEU A 33 13.45 19.27 10.56
CA LEU A 33 12.83 18.88 9.28
C LEU A 33 13.38 19.71 8.11
N GLU A 34 13.64 21.00 8.34
CA GLU A 34 14.28 21.89 7.37
C GLU A 34 15.70 21.40 7.00
N ALA A 35 16.49 20.99 8.00
CA ALA A 35 17.82 20.41 7.80
C ALA A 35 17.78 19.08 7.03
N ILE A 36 16.91 18.14 7.41
CA ILE A 36 16.76 16.85 6.71
C ILE A 36 16.33 17.06 5.26
N ARG A 37 15.43 18.02 4.99
CA ARG A 37 15.01 18.34 3.63
C ARG A 37 16.15 18.94 2.80
N ALA A 38 16.97 19.79 3.39
CA ALA A 38 18.14 20.37 2.73
C ALA A 38 19.17 19.28 2.39
N ASP A 39 19.46 18.39 3.33
CA ASP A 39 20.35 17.25 3.15
C ASP A 39 19.86 16.33 2.02
N PHE A 40 18.59 15.95 2.05
CA PHE A 40 18.00 15.12 1.00
C PHE A 40 18.04 15.79 -0.39
N ARG A 41 17.89 17.13 -0.47
CA ARG A 41 18.02 17.86 -1.74
C ARG A 41 19.46 17.87 -2.27
N ALA A 42 20.44 17.98 -1.39
CA ALA A 42 21.85 18.03 -1.77
C ALA A 42 22.41 16.63 -2.11
N HIS A 43 21.99 15.61 -1.36
CA HIS A 43 22.66 14.30 -1.37
C HIS A 43 21.73 13.13 -1.74
N GLY A 44 20.41 13.29 -1.61
CA GLY A 44 19.45 12.19 -1.70
C GLY A 44 19.51 11.40 -3.02
N ALA A 45 19.69 12.09 -4.16
CA ALA A 45 19.81 11.41 -5.45
C ALA A 45 21.05 10.51 -5.55
N GLY A 46 22.19 10.97 -5.01
CA GLY A 46 23.43 10.20 -4.98
C GLY A 46 23.30 8.96 -4.10
N VAL A 47 22.79 9.14 -2.88
CA VAL A 47 22.56 8.02 -1.94
C VAL A 47 21.57 7.01 -2.52
N ILE A 48 20.49 7.45 -3.17
CA ILE A 48 19.54 6.55 -3.83
C ILE A 48 20.22 5.74 -4.95
N ALA A 49 21.07 6.37 -5.74
CA ALA A 49 21.80 5.68 -6.82
C ALA A 49 22.79 4.65 -6.25
N GLU A 50 23.52 5.00 -5.20
CA GLU A 50 24.45 4.12 -4.51
C GLU A 50 23.73 2.91 -3.88
N VAL A 51 22.65 3.14 -3.14
CA VAL A 51 21.84 2.07 -2.55
C VAL A 51 21.23 1.16 -3.63
N ARG A 52 20.81 1.72 -4.77
CA ARG A 52 20.32 0.91 -5.90
C ARG A 52 21.41 0.00 -6.47
N ALA A 53 22.65 0.47 -6.55
CA ALA A 53 23.77 -0.29 -7.07
C ALA A 53 24.28 -1.35 -6.08
N GLU A 54 24.43 -0.99 -4.80
CA GLU A 54 25.04 -1.86 -3.79
C GLU A 54 24.05 -2.79 -3.10
N LYS A 55 22.81 -2.33 -2.86
CA LYS A 55 21.78 -3.02 -2.07
C LYS A 55 20.40 -2.91 -2.73
N PRO A 56 20.22 -3.48 -3.94
CA PRO A 56 18.99 -3.36 -4.71
C PRO A 56 17.74 -3.85 -3.96
N ASP A 57 17.85 -4.90 -3.15
CA ASP A 57 16.72 -5.41 -2.35
C ASP A 57 16.23 -4.38 -1.32
N GLN A 58 17.17 -3.65 -0.70
CA GLN A 58 16.83 -2.62 0.27
C GLN A 58 16.23 -1.40 -0.41
N TYR A 59 16.72 -1.05 -1.60
CA TYR A 59 16.13 0.00 -2.42
C TYR A 59 14.66 -0.31 -2.75
N LEU A 60 14.35 -1.52 -3.22
CA LEU A 60 12.98 -1.91 -3.56
C LEU A 60 12.05 -1.89 -2.35
N LYS A 61 12.53 -2.31 -1.16
CA LYS A 61 11.77 -2.20 0.09
C LYS A 61 11.48 -0.75 0.47
N LEU A 62 12.44 0.16 0.32
CA LEU A 62 12.23 1.59 0.57
C LEU A 62 11.20 2.18 -0.40
N VAL A 63 11.30 1.87 -1.69
CA VAL A 63 10.31 2.29 -2.70
C VAL A 63 8.93 1.80 -2.30
N LEU A 64 8.79 0.51 -1.95
CA LEU A 64 7.52 -0.06 -1.51
C LEU A 64 6.96 0.62 -0.25
N SER A 65 7.81 1.04 0.69
CA SER A 65 7.40 1.69 1.94
C SER A 65 6.82 3.10 1.76
N VAL A 66 7.19 3.78 0.68
CA VAL A 66 6.70 5.13 0.34
C VAL A 66 5.40 5.05 -0.46
N LEU A 67 5.13 3.92 -1.10
CA LEU A 67 3.87 3.69 -1.78
C LEU A 67 2.72 3.59 -0.75
N PRO A 68 1.52 4.12 -1.08
CA PRO A 68 0.33 3.87 -0.29
C PRO A 68 0.13 2.36 -0.13
N LYS A 69 -0.14 1.90 1.09
CA LYS A 69 -0.36 0.47 1.38
C LYS A 69 -1.55 -0.11 0.62
N ASP A 70 -2.50 0.75 0.26
CA ASP A 70 -3.70 0.43 -0.52
C ASP A 70 -3.52 0.71 -2.03
N LEU A 71 -2.28 0.83 -2.51
CA LEU A 71 -2.02 0.82 -3.95
C LEU A 71 -2.22 -0.61 -4.47
N SER A 72 -3.49 -1.02 -4.55
CA SER A 72 -3.94 -2.22 -5.25
C SER A 72 -3.64 -2.02 -6.73
N VAL A 73 -2.38 -2.24 -7.13
CA VAL A 73 -2.04 -2.46 -8.53
C VAL A 73 -2.57 -3.84 -8.87
N ASN A 74 -3.88 -3.89 -9.08
CA ASN A 74 -4.63 -5.11 -9.25
C ASN A 74 -4.46 -5.61 -10.68
N ILE A 75 -3.30 -6.22 -10.95
CA ILE A 75 -3.00 -6.75 -12.28
C ILE A 75 -3.87 -7.98 -12.58
N ASN A 76 -4.41 -8.64 -11.56
CA ASN A 76 -5.31 -9.79 -11.70
C ASN A 76 -6.36 -9.81 -10.57
N ASN A 77 -7.42 -9.02 -10.71
CA ASN A 77 -8.51 -8.98 -9.74
C ASN A 77 -9.46 -10.17 -9.90
N LEU A 78 -8.93 -11.39 -9.81
CA LEU A 78 -9.77 -12.60 -9.85
C LEU A 78 -10.55 -12.76 -8.55
N ASP A 79 -10.02 -12.26 -7.43
CA ASP A 79 -10.62 -12.34 -6.09
C ASP A 79 -11.87 -11.47 -5.91
N ALA A 80 -12.08 -10.47 -6.79
CA ALA A 80 -13.26 -9.62 -6.78
C ALA A 80 -14.34 -10.04 -7.79
N LEU A 81 -14.11 -11.11 -8.56
CA LEU A 81 -15.10 -11.63 -9.49
C LEU A 81 -16.04 -12.57 -8.75
N SER A 82 -17.33 -12.43 -9.02
CA SER A 82 -18.30 -13.46 -8.69
C SER A 82 -18.03 -14.74 -9.48
N ASP A 83 -18.49 -15.88 -8.94
CA ASP A 83 -18.41 -17.17 -9.65
C ASP A 83 -19.03 -17.13 -11.05
N ASP A 84 -20.07 -16.31 -11.25
CA ASP A 84 -20.73 -16.13 -12.55
C ASP A 84 -19.80 -15.43 -13.56
N GLU A 85 -19.12 -14.37 -13.12
CA GLU A 85 -18.15 -13.62 -13.93
C GLU A 85 -16.91 -14.48 -14.24
N ILE A 86 -16.43 -15.27 -13.27
CA ILE A 86 -15.36 -16.25 -13.48
C ILE A 86 -15.78 -17.25 -14.56
N ARG A 87 -17.00 -17.82 -14.47
CA ARG A 87 -17.53 -18.76 -15.46
C ARG A 87 -17.68 -18.13 -16.85
N GLN A 88 -18.08 -16.86 -16.95
CA GLN A 88 -18.11 -16.16 -18.24
C GLN A 88 -16.72 -16.00 -18.84
N ARG A 89 -15.72 -15.64 -18.02
CA ARG A 89 -14.33 -15.49 -18.47
C ARG A 89 -13.73 -16.79 -18.98
N ILE A 90 -13.97 -17.89 -18.26
CA ILE A 90 -13.54 -19.25 -18.68
C ILE A 90 -14.14 -19.58 -20.06
N ARG A 91 -15.45 -19.39 -20.24
CA ARG A 91 -16.08 -19.63 -21.55
C ARG A 91 -15.53 -18.75 -22.67
N GLY A 92 -15.20 -17.50 -22.38
CA GLY A 92 -14.54 -16.60 -23.33
C GLY A 92 -13.16 -17.10 -23.73
N LEU A 93 -12.37 -17.58 -22.77
CA LEU A 93 -11.05 -18.17 -23.03
C LEU A 93 -11.15 -19.47 -23.83
N GLU A 94 -12.09 -20.36 -23.48
CA GLU A 94 -12.34 -21.59 -24.23
C GLU A 94 -12.67 -21.31 -25.70
N ALA A 95 -13.50 -20.31 -25.99
CA ALA A 95 -13.84 -19.94 -27.36
C ALA A 95 -12.61 -19.49 -28.17
N VAL A 96 -11.68 -18.77 -27.56
CA VAL A 96 -10.44 -18.31 -28.21
C VAL A 96 -9.44 -19.44 -28.36
N LEU A 97 -9.33 -20.34 -27.38
CA LEU A 97 -8.33 -21.41 -27.36
C LEU A 97 -8.73 -22.64 -28.16
N ARG A 98 -10.04 -22.90 -28.34
CA ARG A 98 -10.56 -24.09 -29.02
C ARG A 98 -9.91 -24.38 -30.38
N PRO A 99 -9.69 -23.41 -31.29
CA PRO A 99 -9.01 -23.65 -32.58
C PRO A 99 -7.56 -24.13 -32.45
N PHE A 100 -6.91 -23.89 -31.30
CA PHE A 100 -5.54 -24.33 -31.03
C PHE A 100 -5.50 -25.72 -30.39
N LEU A 101 -6.53 -26.08 -29.62
CA LEU A 101 -6.66 -27.38 -28.94
C LEU A 101 -7.06 -28.52 -29.88
N GLU A 102 -7.74 -28.21 -30.99
CA GLU A 102 -8.16 -29.19 -32.00
C GLU A 102 -6.98 -29.70 -32.86
N LYS A 103 -5.78 -29.16 -32.67
CA LYS A 103 -4.55 -29.67 -33.28
C LYS A 103 -4.06 -30.91 -32.52
N PRO A 104 -3.83 -32.05 -33.19
CA PRO A 104 -3.53 -33.34 -32.54
C PRO A 104 -2.23 -33.33 -31.72
N ASP A 105 -1.31 -32.40 -31.99
CA ASP A 105 -0.04 -32.29 -31.27
C ASP A 105 -0.19 -31.66 -29.88
N PHE A 106 -1.22 -30.85 -29.64
CA PHE A 106 -1.47 -30.22 -28.33
C PHE A 106 -2.06 -31.22 -27.33
N ALA A 107 -2.99 -32.07 -27.77
CA ALA A 107 -3.65 -33.09 -26.93
C ALA A 107 -2.69 -34.19 -26.43
N LYS A 108 -1.59 -34.45 -27.14
CA LYS A 108 -0.56 -35.42 -26.71
C LYS A 108 0.20 -35.00 -25.46
N GLY A 109 0.28 -33.70 -25.16
CA GLY A 109 0.99 -33.17 -23.98
C GLY A 109 0.24 -33.34 -22.65
N PHE A 110 -1.08 -33.55 -22.69
CA PHE A 110 -1.94 -33.67 -21.50
C PHE A 110 -2.51 -35.09 -21.31
N ALA A 111 -2.16 -36.02 -22.20
CA ALA A 111 -2.49 -37.43 -22.03
C ALA A 111 -1.67 -38.00 -20.87
N GLN A 112 -2.29 -38.09 -19.70
CA GLN A 112 -1.77 -38.81 -18.55
C GLN A 112 -1.49 -40.28 -18.96
N PRO A 113 -0.26 -40.80 -18.84
CA PRO A 113 -0.03 -42.23 -19.00
C PRO A 113 -0.66 -42.94 -17.80
N GLY A 114 -1.42 -43.99 -18.09
CA GLY A 114 -2.38 -44.56 -17.15
C GLY A 114 -1.83 -45.13 -15.85
N GLY A 115 -2.73 -45.22 -14.88
CA GLY A 115 -2.63 -46.06 -13.69
C GLY A 115 -4.00 -46.65 -13.40
N LYS A 116 -4.43 -47.62 -14.20
CA LYS A 116 -5.61 -48.45 -13.91
C LYS A 116 -5.12 -49.65 -13.09
N GLU A 117 -4.97 -49.50 -11.78
CA GLU A 117 -4.78 -50.66 -10.90
C GLU A 117 -5.73 -50.56 -9.71
N GLY A 118 -6.47 -51.66 -9.51
CA GLY A 118 -7.64 -51.73 -8.67
C GLY A 118 -7.32 -51.56 -7.19
N ILE A 119 -8.08 -50.69 -6.55
CA ILE A 119 -8.17 -50.64 -5.09
C ILE A 119 -9.39 -51.47 -4.70
N SER A 120 -9.27 -52.79 -4.80
CA SER A 120 -10.14 -53.73 -4.09
C SER A 120 -9.44 -54.16 -2.82
N GLN A 121 -9.83 -53.56 -1.70
CA GLN A 121 -9.85 -54.23 -0.40
C GLN A 121 -10.80 -53.46 0.53
N PRO A 122 -11.89 -54.08 1.04
CA PRO A 122 -12.64 -53.51 2.14
C PRO A 122 -11.75 -53.60 3.39
N ALA A 123 -11.49 -52.47 4.03
CA ALA A 123 -10.83 -52.43 5.33
C ALA A 123 -11.69 -53.20 6.34
N GLY A 124 -11.23 -54.37 6.75
CA GLY A 124 -11.81 -55.14 7.85
C GLY A 124 -11.66 -54.35 9.14
N GLY A 125 -12.78 -53.85 9.66
CA GLY A 125 -12.83 -53.25 10.99
C GLY A 125 -12.73 -54.35 12.05
N ALA A 126 -11.59 -54.45 12.72
CA ALA A 126 -11.46 -55.08 14.03
C ALA A 126 -11.15 -53.96 15.04
N GLY A 127 -12.17 -53.53 15.78
CA GLY A 127 -11.99 -52.63 16.91
C GLY A 127 -11.26 -53.34 18.06
N PRO A 128 -10.55 -52.60 18.92
CA PRO A 128 -9.79 -53.19 20.02
C PRO A 128 -10.73 -53.81 21.07
N GLU A 129 -10.50 -55.09 21.37
CA GLU A 129 -11.11 -55.80 22.49
C GLU A 129 -10.52 -55.25 23.80
N ALA A 130 -11.36 -54.75 24.70
CA ALA A 130 -10.98 -54.27 26.01
C ALA A 130 -10.91 -55.44 27.00
N PRO A 131 -9.85 -55.59 27.80
CA PRO A 131 -9.79 -56.63 28.83
C PRO A 131 -10.66 -56.25 30.05
N HIS A 132 -11.39 -57.26 30.56
CA HIS A 132 -12.04 -57.25 31.87
C HIS A 132 -11.04 -57.54 32.99
#